data_AF-A0A835VPN4-F1
#
_entry.id   AF-A0A835VPN4-F1
#
_cell.length_a   1.000
_cell.length_b   1.000
_cell.length_c   1.000
_cell.angle_alpha   90.00
_cell.angle_beta   90.00
_cell.angle_gamma   90.00
#
_symmetry.space_group_name_H-M   'P 1'
#
loop_
_entity.id
_entity.type
_entity.pdbx_description
1 polymer ?
#
loop_
_entity_poly.entity_id
_entity_poly.type
_entity_poly.pdbx_seq_one_letter_code
_entity_poly.pdbx_strand_id
1 'polypeptide(L)' 'MLNYCTTTLTFGDHGAISWMGQFPDKQGNEFFNPIVGGTGIFEGARGTVRTNILAEGERWRYQFKLLSSPKC' A
#
# COMPACT_ATOMS: atom_id res chain seq x y z
N MET A 1 15.06 13.55 5.17
CA MET A 1 15.27 12.90 3.87
C MET A 1 14.00 12.13 3.55
N LEU A 2 13.38 12.34 2.38
CA LEU A 2 12.18 11.60 1.99
C LEU A 2 12.65 10.31 1.31
N ASN A 3 12.47 9.18 1.98
CA ASN A 3 12.79 7.87 1.40
C ASN A 3 11.71 7.49 0.39
N TYR A 4 12.13 6.90 -0.73
CA TYR A 4 11.22 6.34 -1.72
C TYR A 4 11.22 4.82 -1.58
N CYS A 5 10.06 4.23 -1.33
CA CYS A 5 9.92 2.81 -1.04
C CYS A 5 8.97 2.15 -2.02
N THR A 6 9.23 0.89 -2.34
CA THR A 6 8.26 -0.03 -2.94
C THR A 6 7.85 -1.01 -1.85
N THR A 7 6.56 -1.07 -1.55
CA THR A 7 6.01 -1.94 -0.50
C THR A 7 5.07 -2.95 -1.12
N THR A 8 5.15 -4.20 -0.67
CA THR A 8 4.25 -5.28 -1.09
C THR A 8 3.65 -5.93 0.14
N LEU A 9 2.32 -6.04 0.18
CA LEU A 9 1.59 -6.75 1.22
C LEU A 9 1.00 -8.04 0.65
N THR A 10 1.23 -9.17 1.33
CA THR A 10 0.78 -10.49 0.89
C THR A 10 -0.40 -10.96 1.74
N PHE A 11 -1.44 -11.48 1.11
CA PHE A 11 -2.68 -11.97 1.73
C PHE A 11 -2.77 -13.50 1.62
N GLY A 12 -1.72 -14.20 2.01
CA GLY A 12 -1.62 -15.65 1.86
C GLY A 12 -1.90 -16.09 0.41
N ASP A 13 -2.74 -17.10 0.25
CA ASP A 13 -3.08 -17.67 -1.06
C ASP A 13 -3.97 -16.76 -1.92
N HIS A 14 -4.50 -15.66 -1.37
CA HIS A 14 -5.32 -14.71 -2.13
C HIS A 14 -4.50 -13.83 -3.08
N GLY A 15 -3.17 -13.74 -2.87
CA GLY A 15 -2.26 -12.94 -3.67
C GLY A 15 -1.67 -11.75 -2.91
N ALA A 16 -1.05 -10.83 -3.64
CA ALA A 16 -0.34 -9.68 -3.07
C ALA A 16 -0.72 -8.38 -3.77
N ILE A 17 -0.52 -7.26 -3.09
CA ILE A 17 -0.70 -5.92 -3.65
C ILE A 17 0.54 -5.07 -3.38
N SER A 18 0.96 -4.30 -4.38
CA SER A 18 2.17 -3.48 -4.31
C SER A 18 1.86 -2.01 -4.60
N TRP A 19 2.53 -1.11 -3.88
CA TRP A 19 2.49 0.33 -4.11
C TRP A 19 3.89 0.91 -3.97
N MET A 20 4.11 2.07 -4.59
CA MET A 20 5.40 2.74 -4.55
C MET A 20 5.25 4.24 -4.35
N GLY A 21 6.17 4.86 -3.63
CA GLY A 21 6.15 6.30 -3.40
C GLY A 21 7.05 6.74 -2.27
N GLN A 22 6.96 8.03 -1.93
CA GLN A 22 7.59 8.55 -0.73
C GLN A 22 6.98 7.89 0.51
N PHE A 23 7.84 7.54 1.47
CA PHE A 23 7.46 6.90 2.72
C PHE A 23 8.08 7.66 3.91
N PRO A 24 7.50 8.82 4.29
CA PRO A 24 7.94 9.56 5.45
C PRO A 24 7.45 8.89 6.74
N ASP A 25 8.20 7.90 7.22
CA ASP A 25 7.93 7.17 8.44
C ASP A 25 8.19 8.04 9.68
N LYS A 26 7.20 8.85 10.05
CA LYS A 26 7.21 9.67 11.25
C LYS A 26 5.83 9.62 11.87
N GLN A 27 5.75 9.36 13.17
CA GLN A 27 4.48 9.20 13.87
C GLN A 27 3.53 10.37 13.61
N GLY A 28 2.27 10.04 13.29
CA GLY A 28 1.23 11.02 12.96
C GLY A 28 1.21 11.47 11.50
N ASN A 29 2.19 11.08 10.68
CA ASN A 29 2.14 11.35 9.26
C ASN A 29 1.07 10.53 8.54
N GLU A 30 0.52 11.13 7.50
CA GLU A 30 -0.40 10.52 6.57
C GLU A 30 0.01 10.88 5.13
N PHE A 31 0.00 9.89 4.24
CA PHE A 31 0.31 10.10 2.83
C PHE A 31 -0.38 9.07 1.93
N PHE A 32 -0.36 9.37 0.62
CA PHE A 32 -1.01 8.56 -0.40
C PHE A 32 0.02 8.11 -1.44
N ASN A 33 -0.01 6.84 -1.80
CA ASN A 33 0.84 6.29 -2.86
C ASN A 33 0.01 5.54 -3.91
N PRO A 34 0.42 5.57 -5.19
CA PRO A 34 -0.22 4.77 -6.23
C PRO A 34 0.04 3.27 -6.03
N ILE A 35 -1.01 2.47 -6.22
CA ILE A 35 -0.90 1.03 -6.38
C ILE A 35 -0.32 0.75 -7.77
N VAL A 36 0.73 -0.07 -7.82
CA VAL A 36 1.47 -0.37 -9.06
C VAL A 36 1.22 -1.78 -9.58
N GLY A 37 0.53 -2.62 -8.80
CA GLY A 37 0.07 -3.90 -9.26
C GLY A 37 -0.33 -4.82 -8.11
N GLY A 38 -0.60 -6.07 -8.48
CA GLY A 38 -0.91 -7.14 -7.56
C GLY A 38 -1.00 -8.48 -8.27
N THR A 39 -1.20 -9.54 -7.50
CA THR A 39 -1.37 -10.92 -7.95
C THR A 39 -2.63 -11.53 -7.32
N GLY A 40 -3.07 -12.67 -7.82
CA GLY A 40 -4.27 -13.35 -7.33
C GLY A 40 -5.51 -12.48 -7.48
N ILE A 41 -6.29 -12.28 -6.41
CA ILE A 41 -7.50 -11.45 -6.43
C ILE A 41 -7.19 -9.97 -6.75
N PHE A 42 -5.94 -9.55 -6.57
CA PHE A 42 -5.46 -8.19 -6.86
C PHE A 42 -4.75 -8.08 -8.22
N GLU A 43 -4.84 -9.10 -9.08
CA GLU A 43 -4.24 -9.06 -10.41
C GLU A 43 -4.75 -7.86 -11.22
N GLY A 44 -3.82 -7.04 -11.73
CA GLY A 44 -4.14 -5.83 -12.46
C GLY A 44 -4.70 -4.68 -11.62
N ALA A 45 -4.65 -4.78 -10.28
CA ALA A 45 -5.14 -3.74 -9.39
C ALA A 45 -4.48 -2.37 -9.66
N ARG A 46 -5.32 -1.33 -9.68
CA ARG A 46 -4.91 0.07 -9.75
C ARG A 46 -5.65 0.87 -8.69
N GLY A 47 -5.07 1.99 -8.27
CA GLY A 47 -5.70 2.89 -7.32
C GLY A 47 -4.70 3.54 -6.39
N THR A 48 -5.12 3.84 -5.17
CA THR A 48 -4.29 4.52 -4.18
C THR A 48 -4.33 3.80 -2.84
N VAL A 49 -3.22 3.88 -2.10
CA VAL A 49 -3.11 3.44 -0.71
C VAL A 49 -2.93 4.68 0.15
N ARG A 50 -3.78 4.82 1.17
CA ARG A 50 -3.58 5.78 2.25
C ARG A 50 -2.79 5.09 3.36
N THR A 51 -1.66 5.66 3.74
CA THR A 51 -0.81 5.17 4.82
C THR A 51 -0.84 6.15 5.98
N ASN A 52 -1.10 5.65 7.19
CA ASN A 52 -1.00 6.41 8.43
C ASN A 52 0.09 5.78 9.30
N ILE A 53 1.05 6.60 9.77
CA ILE A 53 2.09 6.14 10.70
C ILE A 53 1.54 6.22 12.13
N LEU A 54 1.20 5.07 12.72
CA LEU A 54 0.66 4.99 14.08
C LEU A 54 1.76 5.00 15.14
N ALA A 55 2.91 4.39 14.84
CA ALA A 55 4.13 4.42 15.62
C ALA A 55 5.32 4.28 14.65
N GLU A 56 6.26 5.22 14.71
CA GLU A 56 7.45 5.26 13.84
C GLU A 56 8.26 3.96 13.98
N GLY A 57 8.64 3.35 12.85
CA GLY A 57 9.41 2.10 12.83
C GLY A 57 8.65 0.84 13.24
N GLU A 58 7.41 0.94 13.73
CA GLU A 58 6.71 -0.19 14.36
C GLU A 58 5.32 -0.47 13.79
N ARG A 59 4.50 0.56 13.54
CA ARG A 59 3.08 0.35 13.26
C ARG A 59 2.51 1.32 12.25
N TRP A 60 1.92 0.75 11.21
CA TRP A 60 1.30 1.46 10.10
C TRP A 60 -0.14 0.98 9.89
N ARG A 61 -1.02 1.88 9.44
CA ARG A 61 -2.36 1.53 8.94
C ARG A 61 -2.44 1.86 7.46
N TYR A 62 -2.78 0.84 6.67
CA TYR A 62 -2.99 0.96 5.23
C TYR A 62 -4.48 0.86 4.91
N GLN A 63 -4.97 1.75 4.05
CA GLN A 63 -6.31 1.69 3.48
C GLN A 63 -6.23 1.77 1.96
N PHE A 64 -6.68 0.71 1.29
CA PHE A 64 -6.62 0.57 -0.16
C PHE A 64 -7.92 1.08 -0.79
N LYS A 65 -7.81 1.92 -1.82
CA LYS A 65 -8.92 2.31 -2.69
C LYS A 65 -8.63 1.83 -4.10
N LEU A 66 -9.26 0.74 -4.49
CA LEU A 66 -9.11 0.13 -5.82
C LEU A 66 -10.04 0.83 -6.84
N LEU A 67 -9.53 1.07 -8.04
CA LEU A 67 -10.29 1.66 -9.16
C LEU A 67 -11.03 0.61 -9.99
N SER A 68 -10.51 -0.61 -10.01
CA SER A 68 -11.19 -1.79 -10.55
C SER A 68 -11.48 -2.74 -9.40
N SER A 69 -12.68 -3.33 -9.39
CA SER A 69 -13.02 -4.37 -8.43
C SER A 69 -12.08 -5.57 -8.59
N PRO A 70 -11.64 -6.20 -7.49
CA PRO A 70 -10.97 -7.50 -7.52
C PRO A 70 -11.77 -8.47 -8.38
N LYS A 71 -11.07 -9.26 -9.20
CA LYS A 71 -11.72 -10.37 -9.91
C LYS A 71 -11.89 -11.50 -8.89
N CYS A 72 -13.08 -11.58 -8.30
CA CYS A 72 -13.50 -12.73 -7.51
C CYS A 72 -14.01 -13.84 -8.45
#